data_AF-A0A3M1EUW7-F1
#
_entry.id   AF-A0A3M1EUW7-F1
#
_cell.length_a   1.000
_cell.length_b   1.000
_cell.length_c   1.000
_cell.angle_alpha   90.00
_cell.angle_beta   90.00
_cell.angle_gamma   90.00
#
_symmetry.space_group_name_H-M   'P 1'
#
loop_
_entity.id
_entity.type
_entity.pdbx_description
1 polymer ?
#
loop_
_entity_poly.entity_id
_entity_poly.type
_entity_poly.pdbx_seq_one_letter_code
_entity_poly.pdbx_strand_id
1 'polypeptide(L)'
;MLSYHTKLEKAITVADTILEQQTAEKDTQLPRAYLAASAIVTLIAGYALLAGEAAASTLSPLTWALTMLSILPLVVAQLALGHPQTWLWLRARTRGILRVEQRWMLLPIGCYLLGGLAMGRFDPYATAVYVAGVFITIGTLAQADRGYPRMMWTDTTFWVFLWIPFDFRWNYDLWYGLDDLAYAWWAVMLTVVAVYGYGVLRDFPGLGYRLIPRWLDVEVALLATAGFAAIAIPVGLAIRFLTFPPTATPHLSLILLQFVGLFLTVAIPEELFFRGILQNGLNKHLRNPRLALMLASLAFGLMHWNNADAVIDRLAYAGLATVAGLFYGWAYERSDGLLAPILCHTLVDLIWRFGFQ
;
A
#
# COMPACT_ATOMS: atom_id res chain seq x y z
N MET A 1 25.69 -14.53 52.12
CA MET A 1 26.03 -13.86 50.84
C MET A 1 25.15 -14.32 49.66
N LEU A 2 24.94 -15.62 49.42
CA LEU A 2 24.09 -16.09 48.29
C LEU A 2 22.64 -15.52 48.28
N SER A 3 21.98 -15.44 49.44
CA SER A 3 20.60 -14.92 49.56
C SER A 3 20.44 -13.44 49.16
N TYR A 4 21.50 -12.63 49.28
CA TYR A 4 21.47 -11.23 48.88
C TYR A 4 21.61 -11.06 47.37
N HIS A 5 22.46 -11.86 46.73
CA HIS A 5 22.66 -11.84 45.28
C HIS A 5 21.37 -12.21 44.52
N THR A 6 20.66 -13.25 44.98
CA THR A 6 19.41 -13.69 44.34
C THR A 6 18.28 -12.66 44.49
N LYS A 7 18.27 -11.89 45.57
CA LYS A 7 17.31 -10.79 45.77
C LYS A 7 17.63 -9.59 44.88
N LEU A 8 18.91 -9.29 44.70
CA LEU A 8 19.40 -8.23 43.80
C LEU A 8 19.10 -8.55 42.34
N GLU A 9 19.35 -9.77 41.88
CA GLU A 9 19.02 -10.19 40.50
C GLU A 9 17.51 -10.09 40.24
N LYS A 10 16.66 -10.58 41.14
CA LYS A 10 15.21 -10.43 41.01
C LYS A 10 14.77 -8.96 40.99
N ALA A 11 15.40 -8.11 41.80
CA ALA A 11 15.06 -6.68 41.83
C ALA A 11 15.48 -5.98 40.52
N ILE A 12 16.62 -6.34 39.95
CA ILE A 12 17.11 -5.84 38.65
C ILE A 12 16.17 -6.30 37.53
N THR A 13 15.81 -7.58 37.47
CA THR A 13 14.87 -8.10 36.45
C THR A 13 13.50 -7.42 36.52
N VAL A 14 12.99 -7.17 37.73
CA VAL A 14 11.73 -6.44 37.92
C VAL A 14 11.86 -4.98 37.52
N ALA A 15 12.96 -4.32 37.84
CA ALA A 15 13.23 -2.94 37.43
C ALA A 15 13.35 -2.81 35.91
N ASP A 16 14.05 -3.74 35.25
CA ASP A 16 14.17 -3.79 33.79
C ASP A 16 12.81 -4.02 33.12
N THR A 17 11.98 -4.89 33.70
CA THR A 17 10.61 -5.14 33.20
C THR A 17 9.73 -3.90 33.37
N ILE A 18 9.84 -3.18 34.49
CA ILE A 18 9.09 -1.94 34.74
C ILE A 18 9.58 -0.81 33.81
N LEU A 19 10.88 -0.70 33.59
CA LEU A 19 11.46 0.26 32.66
C LEU A 19 11.04 -0.03 31.22
N GLU A 20 11.08 -1.29 30.76
CA GLU A 20 10.53 -1.70 29.46
C GLU A 20 9.06 -1.34 29.33
N GLN A 21 8.25 -1.62 30.36
CA GLN A 21 6.83 -1.28 30.38
C GLN A 21 6.59 0.23 30.34
N GLN A 22 7.34 1.03 31.10
CA GLN A 22 7.22 2.49 31.11
C GLN A 22 7.70 3.14 29.80
N THR A 23 8.75 2.61 29.17
CA THR A 23 9.17 3.04 27.83
C THR A 23 8.15 2.67 26.77
N ALA A 24 7.57 1.46 26.84
CA ALA A 24 6.50 1.05 25.94
C ALA A 24 5.23 1.92 26.11
N GLU A 25 4.92 2.38 27.32
CA GLU A 25 3.76 3.23 27.58
C GLU A 25 3.95 4.67 27.06
N LYS A 26 5.19 5.18 27.04
CA LYS A 26 5.54 6.50 26.45
C LYS A 26 5.64 6.46 24.92
N ASP A 27 6.16 5.38 24.34
CA ASP A 27 6.32 5.21 22.88
C ASP A 27 5.03 4.82 22.14
N THR A 28 3.92 4.64 22.87
CA THR A 28 2.63 4.22 22.31
C THR A 28 1.64 5.37 22.09
N GLN A 29 1.98 6.62 22.41
CA GLN A 29 1.12 7.76 22.04
C GLN A 29 1.38 8.18 20.59
N LEU A 30 0.44 7.85 19.70
CA LEU A 30 0.40 8.38 18.32
C LEU A 30 0.47 9.93 18.36
N PRO A 31 1.32 10.58 17.54
CA PRO A 31 1.45 12.03 17.61
C PRO A 31 0.14 12.64 17.13
N ARG A 32 -0.52 13.44 17.98
CA ARG A 32 -1.80 14.11 17.64
C ARG A 32 -1.70 14.92 16.35
N ALA A 33 -0.53 15.48 16.07
CA ALA A 33 -0.23 16.19 14.82
C ALA A 33 -0.28 15.29 13.58
N TYR A 34 0.17 14.03 13.68
CA TYR A 34 0.13 13.06 12.57
C TYR A 34 -1.30 12.61 12.26
N LEU A 35 -2.12 12.40 13.29
CA LEU A 35 -3.54 12.10 13.13
C LEU A 35 -4.29 13.28 12.50
N ALA A 36 -3.99 14.52 12.91
CA ALA A 36 -4.58 15.72 12.32
C ALA A 36 -4.15 15.92 10.85
N ALA A 37 -2.87 15.73 10.53
CA ALA A 37 -2.37 15.80 9.15
C ALA A 37 -2.99 14.70 8.26
N SER A 38 -3.09 13.46 8.78
CA SER A 38 -3.77 12.36 8.10
C SER A 38 -5.24 12.66 7.83
N ALA A 39 -5.94 13.35 8.75
CA ALA A 39 -7.34 13.75 8.56
C ALA A 39 -7.49 14.79 7.42
N ILE A 40 -6.59 15.78 7.34
CA ILE A 40 -6.60 16.79 6.26
C ILE A 40 -6.30 16.14 4.92
N VAL A 41 -5.25 15.29 4.84
CA VAL A 41 -4.91 14.54 3.63
C VAL A 41 -6.06 13.62 3.23
N THR A 42 -6.77 13.04 4.20
CA THR A 42 -7.93 12.20 3.92
C THR A 42 -9.09 12.99 3.32
N LEU A 43 -9.38 14.20 3.79
CA LEU A 43 -10.41 15.04 3.19
C LEU A 43 -10.04 15.46 1.76
N ILE A 44 -8.78 15.80 1.53
CA ILE A 44 -8.26 16.11 0.18
C ILE A 44 -8.31 14.88 -0.72
N ALA A 45 -7.96 13.70 -0.20
CA ALA A 45 -8.01 12.44 -0.92
C ALA A 45 -9.45 12.03 -1.26
N GLY A 46 -10.39 12.18 -0.31
CA GLY A 46 -11.82 11.97 -0.54
C GLY A 46 -12.36 12.83 -1.66
N TYR A 47 -11.99 14.11 -1.64
CA TYR A 47 -12.31 15.02 -2.71
C TYR A 47 -11.58 14.63 -4.02
N ALA A 48 -10.31 14.22 -3.98
CA ALA A 48 -9.57 13.79 -5.17
C ALA A 48 -10.15 12.56 -5.86
N LEU A 49 -10.58 11.58 -5.08
CA LEU A 49 -11.15 10.34 -5.56
C LEU A 49 -12.56 10.51 -6.12
N LEU A 50 -13.30 11.55 -5.71
CA LEU A 50 -14.67 11.81 -6.18
C LEU A 50 -14.83 12.99 -7.13
N ALA A 51 -14.03 14.05 -7.00
CA ALA A 51 -14.15 15.25 -7.83
C ALA A 51 -13.71 15.01 -9.29
N GLY A 52 -13.02 13.90 -9.55
CA GLY A 52 -12.70 13.45 -10.89
C GLY A 52 -13.84 12.72 -11.61
N GLU A 53 -14.89 12.32 -10.89
CA GLU A 53 -15.94 11.44 -11.40
C GLU A 53 -17.24 12.23 -11.60
N ALA A 54 -17.72 12.32 -12.84
CA ALA A 54 -18.92 13.07 -13.19
C ALA A 54 -20.16 12.63 -12.38
N ALA A 55 -20.19 11.35 -11.95
CA ALA A 55 -21.25 10.77 -11.13
C ALA A 55 -21.35 11.37 -9.73
N ALA A 56 -20.27 11.92 -9.14
CA ALA A 56 -20.32 12.49 -7.79
C ALA A 56 -21.25 13.71 -7.70
N SER A 57 -21.43 14.42 -8.82
CA SER A 57 -22.30 15.61 -8.91
C SER A 57 -23.80 15.28 -8.90
N THR A 58 -24.18 14.02 -9.12
CA THR A 58 -25.58 13.57 -9.18
C THR A 58 -26.05 12.80 -7.94
N LEU A 59 -25.13 12.54 -7.00
CA LEU A 59 -25.43 11.81 -5.76
C LEU A 59 -26.23 12.67 -4.78
N SER A 60 -27.17 12.03 -4.08
CA SER A 60 -27.83 12.67 -2.93
C SER A 60 -26.81 12.95 -1.80
N PRO A 61 -27.04 13.96 -0.93
CA PRO A 61 -26.14 14.24 0.19
C PRO A 61 -25.89 13.03 1.09
N LEU A 62 -26.90 12.18 1.31
CA LEU A 62 -26.78 10.96 2.11
C LEU A 62 -25.91 9.90 1.39
N THR A 63 -26.17 9.66 0.10
CA THR A 63 -25.37 8.73 -0.71
C THR A 63 -23.90 9.17 -0.77
N TRP A 64 -23.66 10.46 -0.94
CA TRP A 64 -22.32 11.04 -0.92
C TRP A 64 -21.64 10.80 0.43
N ALA A 65 -22.33 11.08 1.55
CA ALA A 65 -21.78 10.88 2.89
C ALA A 65 -21.45 9.40 3.17
N LEU A 66 -22.34 8.48 2.81
CA LEU A 66 -22.11 7.03 2.97
C LEU A 66 -20.96 6.54 2.09
N THR A 67 -20.84 7.05 0.86
CA THR A 67 -19.72 6.78 -0.04
C THR A 67 -18.40 7.28 0.56
N MET A 68 -18.39 8.44 1.21
CA MET A 68 -17.21 8.91 1.91
C MET A 68 -16.88 8.07 3.13
N LEU A 69 -17.87 7.67 3.91
CA LEU A 69 -17.66 6.77 5.06
C LEU A 69 -17.19 5.37 4.63
N SER A 70 -17.45 4.95 3.39
CA SER A 70 -16.97 3.67 2.86
C SER A 70 -15.47 3.66 2.55
N ILE A 71 -14.85 4.80 2.24
CA ILE A 71 -13.45 4.86 1.77
C ILE A 71 -12.52 5.67 2.67
N LEU A 72 -12.98 6.79 3.24
CA LEU A 72 -12.13 7.67 4.05
C LEU A 72 -11.50 6.98 5.26
N PRO A 73 -12.21 6.13 6.03
CA PRO A 73 -11.59 5.41 7.13
C PRO A 73 -10.46 4.47 6.67
N LEU A 74 -10.54 3.91 5.46
CA LEU A 74 -9.47 3.10 4.88
C LEU A 74 -8.27 3.96 4.49
N VAL A 75 -8.50 5.14 3.91
CA VAL A 75 -7.41 6.10 3.60
C VAL A 75 -6.73 6.57 4.89
N VAL A 76 -7.50 6.91 5.94
CA VAL A 76 -6.93 7.21 7.27
C VAL A 76 -6.09 6.06 7.76
N ALA A 77 -6.57 4.82 7.68
CA ALA A 77 -5.83 3.65 8.13
C ALA A 77 -4.54 3.44 7.31
N GLN A 78 -4.60 3.57 5.98
CA GLN A 78 -3.48 3.45 5.07
C GLN A 78 -2.37 4.45 5.44
N LEU A 79 -2.74 5.71 5.70
CA LEU A 79 -1.82 6.76 6.12
C LEU A 79 -1.34 6.53 7.56
N ALA A 80 -2.24 6.24 8.50
CA ALA A 80 -1.91 6.01 9.91
C ALA A 80 -0.85 4.91 10.07
N LEU A 81 -0.99 3.82 9.30
CA LEU A 81 -0.03 2.73 9.26
C LEU A 81 1.33 3.13 8.66
N GLY A 82 1.45 4.27 7.99
CA GLY A 82 2.72 4.80 7.50
C GLY A 82 3.62 5.40 8.59
N HIS A 83 3.15 5.46 9.84
CA HIS A 83 3.91 5.98 10.98
C HIS A 83 4.48 4.85 11.85
N PRO A 84 5.79 4.86 12.19
CA PRO A 84 6.42 3.80 12.98
C PRO A 84 5.78 3.56 14.35
N GLN A 85 5.34 4.61 15.05
CA GLN A 85 4.66 4.46 16.35
C GLN A 85 3.32 3.72 16.25
N THR A 86 2.61 3.80 15.11
CA THR A 86 1.38 3.03 14.89
C THR A 86 1.68 1.54 14.95
N TRP A 87 2.82 1.13 14.37
CA TRP A 87 3.24 -0.26 14.38
C TRP A 87 3.59 -0.72 15.79
N LEU A 88 4.38 0.06 16.53
CA LEU A 88 4.71 -0.25 17.92
C LEU A 88 3.44 -0.39 18.78
N TRP A 89 2.50 0.55 18.62
CA TRP A 89 1.22 0.55 19.32
C TRP A 89 0.35 -0.68 19.00
N LEU A 90 0.24 -1.04 17.71
CA LEU A 90 -0.51 -2.20 17.26
C LEU A 90 0.16 -3.49 17.72
N ARG A 91 1.47 -3.63 17.47
CA ARG A 91 2.24 -4.83 17.80
C ARG A 91 2.23 -5.16 19.29
N ALA A 92 2.26 -4.15 20.16
CA ALA A 92 2.14 -4.32 21.61
C ALA A 92 0.77 -4.89 22.03
N ARG A 93 -0.29 -4.59 21.26
CA ARG A 93 -1.67 -5.05 21.51
C ARG A 93 -2.02 -6.33 20.77
N THR A 94 -1.19 -6.74 19.80
CA THR A 94 -1.30 -8.00 19.08
C THR A 94 -0.31 -9.06 19.59
N ARG A 95 -0.16 -9.21 20.91
CA ARG A 95 0.68 -10.25 21.53
C ARG A 95 -0.15 -11.42 22.09
N GLY A 96 -1.40 -11.61 21.66
CA GLY A 96 -2.34 -12.54 22.30
C GLY A 96 -3.10 -13.42 21.31
N ILE A 97 -3.39 -14.66 21.70
CA ILE A 97 -4.09 -15.64 20.87
C ILE A 97 -5.51 -15.12 20.48
N LEU A 98 -5.61 -14.68 19.22
CA LEU A 98 -6.76 -14.65 18.31
C LEU A 98 -8.00 -13.76 18.56
N ARG A 99 -8.21 -13.07 19.69
CA ARG A 99 -9.51 -12.36 19.90
C ARG A 99 -9.54 -10.84 19.75
N VAL A 100 -8.42 -10.14 19.98
CA VAL A 100 -8.38 -8.66 19.91
C VAL A 100 -7.84 -8.17 18.56
N GLU A 101 -6.99 -8.96 17.93
CA GLU A 101 -6.28 -8.64 16.68
C GLU A 101 -7.23 -8.59 15.47
N GLN A 102 -8.26 -9.44 15.47
CA GLN A 102 -9.24 -9.52 14.39
C GLN A 102 -10.22 -8.33 14.35
N ARG A 103 -10.29 -7.49 15.40
CA ARG A 103 -11.23 -6.34 15.42
C ARG A 103 -10.89 -5.29 14.37
N TRP A 104 -9.61 -5.16 14.01
CA TRP A 104 -9.18 -4.28 12.93
C TRP A 104 -9.73 -4.70 11.56
N MET A 105 -10.15 -5.96 11.43
CA MET A 105 -10.78 -6.51 10.21
C MET A 105 -12.25 -6.08 10.07
N LEU A 106 -12.87 -5.60 11.16
CA LEU A 106 -14.20 -5.01 11.09
C LEU A 106 -14.20 -3.68 10.33
N LEU A 107 -13.06 -2.99 10.25
CA LEU A 107 -12.94 -1.74 9.49
C LEU A 107 -13.18 -1.97 7.99
N PRO A 108 -12.38 -2.79 7.27
CA PRO A 108 -12.61 -3.03 5.84
C PRO A 108 -13.94 -3.73 5.56
N ILE A 109 -14.49 -4.51 6.49
CA ILE A 109 -15.83 -5.10 6.37
C ILE A 109 -16.92 -4.02 6.49
N GLY A 110 -16.86 -3.17 7.51
CA GLY A 110 -17.82 -2.08 7.71
C GLY A 110 -17.80 -1.09 6.57
N CYS A 111 -16.61 -0.71 6.09
CA CYS A 111 -16.41 0.14 4.93
C CYS A 111 -17.05 -0.45 3.65
N TYR A 112 -16.91 -1.76 3.42
CA TYR A 112 -17.53 -2.44 2.28
C TYR A 112 -19.06 -2.41 2.35
N LEU A 113 -19.63 -2.71 3.53
CA LEU A 113 -21.08 -2.66 3.76
C LEU A 113 -21.65 -1.24 3.59
N LEU A 114 -20.90 -0.22 4.05
CA LEU A 114 -21.27 1.19 3.86
C LEU A 114 -21.29 1.59 2.38
N GLY A 115 -20.38 1.05 1.57
CA GLY A 115 -20.37 1.24 0.11
C GLY A 115 -21.67 0.77 -0.53
N GLY A 116 -22.12 -0.44 -0.20
CA GLY A 116 -23.40 -0.93 -0.69
C GLY A 116 -24.61 -0.19 -0.16
N LEU A 117 -24.61 0.15 1.14
CA LEU A 117 -25.67 0.95 1.73
C LEU A 117 -25.82 2.31 1.01
N ALA A 118 -24.71 2.94 0.60
CA ALA A 118 -24.72 4.18 -0.17
C ALA A 118 -25.53 4.05 -1.48
N MET A 119 -25.41 2.89 -2.14
CA MET A 119 -26.06 2.61 -3.42
C MET A 119 -27.42 1.90 -3.27
N GLY A 120 -27.86 1.61 -2.05
CA GLY A 120 -29.03 0.77 -1.81
C GLY A 120 -28.88 -0.66 -2.35
N ARG A 121 -27.64 -1.14 -2.50
CA ARG A 121 -27.30 -2.47 -3.02
C ARG A 121 -26.76 -3.33 -1.88
N PHE A 122 -27.17 -4.59 -1.83
CA PHE A 122 -26.62 -5.59 -0.92
C PHE A 122 -26.66 -6.96 -1.59
N ASP A 123 -25.50 -7.62 -1.65
CA ASP A 123 -25.39 -8.99 -2.09
C ASP A 123 -24.85 -9.87 -0.94
N PRO A 124 -25.66 -10.79 -0.39
CA PRO A 124 -25.22 -11.65 0.70
C PRO A 124 -24.10 -12.63 0.28
N TYR A 125 -24.06 -13.06 -0.97
CA TYR A 125 -23.03 -13.95 -1.48
C TYR A 125 -21.71 -13.20 -1.63
N ALA A 126 -21.72 -12.05 -2.30
CA ALA A 126 -20.53 -11.22 -2.43
C ALA A 126 -19.98 -10.80 -1.06
N THR A 127 -20.87 -10.45 -0.12
CA THR A 127 -20.50 -10.15 1.27
C THR A 127 -19.85 -11.33 1.96
N ALA A 128 -20.45 -12.53 1.87
CA ALA A 128 -19.90 -13.72 2.50
C ALA A 128 -18.53 -14.09 1.92
N VAL A 129 -18.36 -14.02 0.60
CA VAL A 129 -17.09 -14.28 -0.10
C VAL A 129 -16.03 -13.27 0.33
N TYR A 130 -16.35 -11.98 0.33
CA TYR A 130 -15.41 -10.93 0.73
C TYR A 130 -14.99 -11.08 2.19
N VAL A 131 -15.95 -11.24 3.11
CA VAL A 131 -15.67 -11.41 4.55
C VAL A 131 -14.83 -12.67 4.77
N ALA A 132 -15.19 -13.79 4.15
CA ALA A 132 -14.41 -15.03 4.25
C ALA A 132 -13.00 -14.84 3.70
N GLY A 133 -12.84 -14.15 2.55
CA GLY A 133 -11.55 -13.83 1.95
C GLY A 133 -10.65 -13.04 2.90
N VAL A 134 -11.18 -11.99 3.54
CA VAL A 134 -10.45 -11.18 4.53
C VAL A 134 -10.01 -12.05 5.72
N PHE A 135 -10.90 -12.89 6.26
CA PHE A 135 -10.61 -13.77 7.39
C PHE A 135 -9.60 -14.87 7.05
N ILE A 136 -9.74 -15.53 5.91
CA ILE A 136 -8.83 -16.60 5.46
C ILE A 136 -7.44 -16.03 5.20
N THR A 137 -7.36 -14.89 4.53
CA THR A 137 -6.08 -14.26 4.16
C THR A 137 -5.30 -13.89 5.42
N ILE A 138 -5.91 -13.14 6.34
CA ILE A 138 -5.25 -12.79 7.62
C ILE A 138 -5.00 -14.03 8.50
N GLY A 139 -5.95 -14.97 8.57
CA GLY A 139 -5.77 -16.21 9.32
C GLY A 139 -4.61 -17.08 8.80
N THR A 140 -4.33 -17.02 7.50
CA THR A 140 -3.17 -17.68 6.88
C THR A 140 -1.87 -17.01 7.32
N LEU A 141 -1.83 -15.68 7.31
CA LEU A 141 -0.62 -14.94 7.69
C LEU A 141 -0.36 -14.95 9.20
N ALA A 142 -1.42 -15.03 10.01
CA ALA A 142 -1.31 -15.17 11.47
C ALA A 142 -0.68 -16.50 11.91
N GLN A 143 -0.61 -17.49 11.02
CA GLN A 143 0.11 -18.75 11.26
C GLN A 143 1.61 -18.66 10.96
N ALA A 144 2.06 -17.57 10.33
CA ALA A 144 3.47 -17.37 10.02
C ALA A 144 4.28 -17.02 11.28
N ASP A 145 5.55 -17.42 11.29
CA ASP A 145 6.45 -17.11 12.40
C ASP A 145 6.73 -15.60 12.44
N ARG A 146 6.19 -14.93 13.47
CA ARG A 146 6.34 -13.50 13.65
C ARG A 146 7.81 -13.10 13.73
N GLY A 147 8.22 -12.09 12.95
CA GLY A 147 9.60 -11.59 12.94
C GLY A 147 10.60 -12.49 12.19
N TYR A 148 10.19 -13.67 11.72
CA TYR A 148 11.07 -14.54 10.95
C TYR A 148 11.50 -13.82 9.67
N PRO A 149 12.81 -13.76 9.35
CA PRO A 149 13.30 -12.89 8.29
C PRO A 149 12.80 -13.31 6.91
N ARG A 150 12.80 -14.60 6.59
CA ARG A 150 12.48 -15.07 5.23
C ARG A 150 10.97 -15.14 4.99
N MET A 151 10.58 -14.88 3.75
CA MET A 151 9.24 -15.13 3.24
C MET A 151 8.89 -16.62 3.32
N MET A 152 7.72 -16.95 3.86
CA MET A 152 7.19 -18.30 4.01
C MET A 152 6.13 -18.58 2.95
N TRP A 153 5.69 -19.84 2.85
CA TRP A 153 4.59 -20.17 1.94
C TRP A 153 3.30 -19.41 2.29
N THR A 154 3.06 -19.12 3.58
CA THR A 154 1.92 -18.31 4.06
C THR A 154 1.97 -16.89 3.54
N ASP A 155 3.17 -16.28 3.50
CA ASP A 155 3.41 -14.97 2.90
C ASP A 155 3.09 -15.02 1.39
N THR A 156 3.62 -16.00 0.66
CA THR A 156 3.35 -16.14 -0.78
C THR A 156 1.86 -16.34 -1.08
N THR A 157 1.18 -17.19 -0.31
CA THR A 157 -0.26 -17.39 -0.42
C THR A 157 -1.01 -16.09 -0.19
N PHE A 158 -0.71 -15.38 0.90
CA PHE A 158 -1.32 -14.08 1.20
C PHE A 158 -1.10 -13.06 0.08
N TRP A 159 0.10 -12.99 -0.48
CA TRP A 159 0.43 -12.13 -1.60
C TRP A 159 -0.42 -12.45 -2.83
N VAL A 160 -0.51 -13.73 -3.22
CA VAL A 160 -1.30 -14.17 -4.39
C VAL A 160 -2.78 -13.87 -4.20
N PHE A 161 -3.36 -14.19 -3.03
CA PHE A 161 -4.79 -14.02 -2.76
C PHE A 161 -5.24 -12.56 -2.71
N LEU A 162 -4.37 -11.63 -2.33
CA LEU A 162 -4.70 -10.20 -2.39
C LEU A 162 -4.40 -9.59 -3.76
N TRP A 163 -3.22 -9.89 -4.33
CA TRP A 163 -2.75 -9.19 -5.51
C TRP A 163 -3.43 -9.64 -6.79
N ILE A 164 -3.48 -10.94 -7.05
CA ILE A 164 -3.92 -11.46 -8.34
C ILE A 164 -5.41 -11.14 -8.62
N PRO A 165 -6.35 -11.34 -7.68
CA PRO A 165 -7.73 -10.95 -7.93
C PRO A 165 -7.90 -9.45 -8.18
N PHE A 166 -7.11 -8.62 -7.48
CA PHE A 166 -7.13 -7.17 -7.65
C PHE A 166 -6.58 -6.73 -9.01
N ASP A 167 -5.41 -7.24 -9.41
CA ASP A 167 -4.73 -6.89 -10.65
C ASP A 167 -5.59 -7.24 -11.88
N PHE A 168 -6.19 -8.44 -11.88
CA PHE A 168 -7.08 -8.90 -12.94
C PHE A 168 -8.54 -8.41 -12.82
N ARG A 169 -8.84 -7.57 -11.82
CA ARG A 169 -10.19 -7.02 -11.58
C ARG A 169 -11.28 -8.07 -11.30
N TRP A 170 -10.91 -9.28 -10.88
CA TRP A 170 -11.87 -10.35 -10.52
C TRP A 170 -12.75 -9.97 -9.32
N ASN A 171 -12.27 -9.05 -8.49
CA ASN A 171 -12.96 -8.48 -7.34
C ASN A 171 -14.06 -7.48 -7.72
N TYR A 172 -14.16 -7.04 -8.98
CA TYR A 172 -15.17 -6.05 -9.39
C TYR A 172 -16.58 -6.62 -9.30
N ASP A 173 -16.78 -7.90 -9.59
CA ASP A 173 -18.07 -8.56 -9.46
C ASP A 173 -18.53 -8.67 -8.00
N LEU A 174 -17.61 -8.54 -7.03
CA LEU A 174 -17.94 -8.47 -5.62
C LEU A 174 -18.32 -7.04 -5.20
N TRP A 175 -17.96 -6.01 -5.96
CA TRP A 175 -18.23 -4.63 -5.58
C TRP A 175 -19.67 -4.23 -5.90
N TYR A 176 -20.37 -3.73 -4.90
CA TYR A 176 -21.72 -3.19 -5.06
C TYR A 176 -21.87 -1.77 -4.49
N GLY A 177 -20.75 -1.06 -4.31
CA GLY A 177 -20.74 0.38 -4.01
C GLY A 177 -20.76 1.24 -5.27
N LEU A 178 -20.26 2.48 -5.19
CA LEU A 178 -20.17 3.38 -6.35
C LEU A 178 -19.14 2.82 -7.34
N ASP A 179 -19.57 2.52 -8.57
CA ASP A 179 -18.78 1.79 -9.57
C ASP A 179 -17.47 2.51 -9.92
N ASP A 180 -17.50 3.84 -10.06
CA ASP A 180 -16.33 4.67 -10.35
C ASP A 180 -15.25 4.60 -9.24
N LEU A 181 -15.65 4.31 -8.00
CA LEU A 181 -14.73 4.16 -6.88
C LEU A 181 -14.21 2.73 -6.68
N ALA A 182 -14.66 1.75 -7.47
CA ALA A 182 -14.31 0.35 -7.26
C ALA A 182 -12.79 0.16 -7.17
N TYR A 183 -12.04 0.70 -8.15
CA TYR A 183 -10.58 0.59 -8.17
C TYR A 183 -9.94 1.15 -6.91
N ALA A 184 -10.24 2.42 -6.60
CA ALA A 184 -9.66 3.14 -5.48
C ALA A 184 -10.00 2.46 -4.14
N TRP A 185 -11.23 1.99 -4.00
CA TRP A 185 -11.68 1.33 -2.79
C TRP A 185 -10.90 0.03 -2.55
N TRP A 186 -10.81 -0.83 -3.56
CA TRP A 186 -10.07 -2.09 -3.46
C TRP A 186 -8.57 -1.86 -3.25
N ALA A 187 -7.97 -0.89 -3.94
CA ALA A 187 -6.56 -0.53 -3.82
C ALA A 187 -6.18 -0.05 -2.40
N VAL A 188 -7.01 0.77 -1.78
CA VAL A 188 -6.77 1.24 -0.41
C VAL A 188 -7.05 0.11 0.58
N MET A 189 -8.14 -0.65 0.41
CA MET A 189 -8.49 -1.77 1.26
C MET A 189 -7.37 -2.82 1.31
N LEU A 190 -6.89 -3.28 0.14
CA LEU A 190 -5.84 -4.29 0.06
C LEU A 190 -4.54 -3.78 0.68
N THR A 191 -4.24 -2.48 0.54
CA THR A 191 -3.07 -1.88 1.20
C THR A 191 -3.21 -1.96 2.71
N VAL A 192 -4.36 -1.57 3.26
CA VAL A 192 -4.61 -1.61 4.71
C VAL A 192 -4.47 -3.05 5.23
N VAL A 193 -5.08 -4.01 4.55
CA VAL A 193 -4.99 -5.44 4.90
C VAL A 193 -3.56 -5.95 4.80
N ALA A 194 -2.83 -5.60 3.74
CA ALA A 194 -1.45 -6.04 3.54
C ALA A 194 -0.47 -5.42 4.53
N VAL A 195 -0.58 -4.11 4.82
CA VAL A 195 0.29 -3.45 5.80
C VAL A 195 -0.02 -3.93 7.22
N TYR A 196 -1.29 -4.13 7.55
CA TYR A 196 -1.65 -4.73 8.84
C TYR A 196 -1.13 -6.17 8.94
N GLY A 197 -1.35 -6.98 7.91
CA GLY A 197 -0.87 -8.35 7.84
C GLY A 197 0.65 -8.46 7.95
N TYR A 198 1.37 -7.92 6.98
CA TYR A 198 2.84 -8.02 6.91
C TYR A 198 3.54 -7.18 7.97
N GLY A 199 3.03 -5.98 8.24
CA GLY A 199 3.68 -5.03 9.15
C GLY A 199 3.38 -5.28 10.62
N VAL A 200 2.17 -5.73 10.97
CA VAL A 200 1.77 -5.89 12.37
C VAL A 200 1.76 -7.35 12.79
N LEU A 201 1.04 -8.21 12.08
CA LEU A 201 0.86 -9.61 12.50
C LEU A 201 2.11 -10.44 12.24
N ARG A 202 2.59 -10.41 10.99
CA ARG A 202 3.78 -11.13 10.53
C ARG A 202 5.08 -10.52 11.04
N ASP A 203 5.07 -9.21 11.31
CA ASP A 203 6.28 -8.42 11.61
C ASP A 203 7.39 -8.71 10.58
N PHE A 204 7.07 -8.57 9.30
CA PHE A 204 7.98 -8.96 8.23
C PHE A 204 9.15 -7.97 8.14
N PRO A 205 10.39 -8.40 8.41
CA PRO A 205 11.52 -7.48 8.47
C PRO A 205 11.73 -6.77 7.13
N GLY A 206 12.06 -5.48 7.13
CA GLY A 206 12.33 -4.74 5.90
C GLY A 206 11.12 -4.40 5.03
N LEU A 207 9.86 -4.62 5.46
CA LEU A 207 8.67 -4.21 4.67
C LEU A 207 8.74 -2.74 4.22
N GLY A 208 9.33 -1.87 5.06
CA GLY A 208 9.70 -0.50 4.66
C GLY A 208 8.53 0.47 4.49
N TYR A 209 7.32 0.10 4.93
CA TYR A 209 6.14 0.96 4.84
C TYR A 209 6.20 2.10 5.88
N ARG A 210 6.85 3.19 5.48
CA ARG A 210 6.96 4.45 6.22
C ARG A 210 6.62 5.58 5.26
N LEU A 211 5.61 6.38 5.60
CA LEU A 211 5.14 7.50 4.78
C LEU A 211 5.52 8.88 5.36
N ILE A 212 6.43 8.90 6.35
CA ILE A 212 6.98 10.15 6.90
C ILE A 212 8.14 10.60 6.01
N PRO A 213 8.07 11.72 5.30
CA PRO A 213 9.12 12.11 4.36
C PRO A 213 10.46 12.41 5.03
N ARG A 214 11.54 11.93 4.40
CA ARG A 214 12.92 12.40 4.60
C ARG A 214 13.41 13.01 3.30
N TRP A 215 14.36 13.94 3.39
CA TRP A 215 14.99 14.53 2.20
C TRP A 215 15.62 13.49 1.28
N LEU A 216 16.21 12.43 1.85
CA LEU A 216 16.73 11.29 1.10
C LEU A 216 15.66 10.64 0.22
N ASP A 217 14.42 10.53 0.69
CA ASP A 217 13.35 9.88 -0.09
C ASP A 217 13.00 10.71 -1.33
N VAL A 218 12.97 12.04 -1.19
CA VAL A 218 12.71 12.98 -2.28
C VAL A 218 13.87 12.99 -3.27
N GLU A 219 15.11 13.06 -2.78
CA GLU A 219 16.31 13.04 -3.63
C GLU A 219 16.38 11.75 -4.46
N VAL A 220 16.21 10.60 -3.81
CA VAL A 220 16.24 9.29 -4.48
C VAL A 220 15.09 9.16 -5.47
N ALA A 221 13.89 9.63 -5.14
CA ALA A 221 12.75 9.63 -6.05
C ALA A 221 13.04 10.46 -7.31
N LEU A 222 13.53 11.69 -7.16
CA LEU A 222 13.84 12.56 -8.29
C LEU A 222 14.96 11.99 -9.18
N LEU A 223 16.00 11.41 -8.58
CA LEU A 223 17.08 10.75 -9.32
C LEU A 223 16.58 9.51 -10.08
N ALA A 224 15.75 8.70 -9.44
CA ALA A 224 15.15 7.52 -10.06
C ALA A 224 14.22 7.91 -11.23
N THR A 225 13.36 8.92 -11.03
CA THR A 225 12.47 9.43 -12.08
C THR A 225 13.27 10.00 -13.24
N ALA A 226 14.31 10.80 -12.99
CA ALA A 226 15.16 11.35 -14.04
C ALA A 226 15.91 10.25 -14.82
N GLY A 227 16.45 9.26 -14.11
CA GLY A 227 17.13 8.12 -14.71
C GLY A 227 16.20 7.27 -15.58
N PHE A 228 14.99 6.99 -15.10
CA PHE A 228 13.98 6.28 -15.88
C PHE A 228 13.54 7.08 -17.11
N ALA A 229 13.20 8.36 -16.93
CA ALA A 229 12.74 9.23 -18.00
C ALA A 229 13.77 9.36 -19.13
N ALA A 230 15.07 9.41 -18.80
CA ALA A 230 16.15 9.46 -19.78
C ALA A 230 16.21 8.22 -20.70
N ILE A 231 15.67 7.08 -20.27
CA ILE A 231 15.58 5.85 -21.06
C ILE A 231 14.20 5.72 -21.71
N ALA A 232 13.15 5.83 -20.91
CA ALA A 232 11.78 5.54 -21.32
C ALA A 232 11.24 6.54 -22.34
N ILE A 233 11.58 7.83 -22.23
CA ILE A 233 11.08 8.84 -23.17
C ILE A 233 11.65 8.61 -24.58
N PRO A 234 12.98 8.51 -24.80
CA PRO A 234 13.51 8.24 -26.14
C PRO A 234 13.02 6.92 -26.72
N VAL A 235 13.00 5.85 -25.91
CA VAL A 235 12.53 4.53 -26.36
C VAL A 235 11.05 4.56 -26.71
N GLY A 236 10.21 5.12 -25.83
CA GLY A 236 8.76 5.22 -26.02
C GLY A 236 8.38 6.03 -27.26
N LEU A 237 9.08 7.14 -27.53
CA LEU A 237 8.89 7.92 -28.75
C LEU A 237 9.36 7.15 -30.00
N ALA A 238 10.50 6.46 -29.93
CA ALA A 238 11.04 5.71 -31.06
C ALA A 238 10.14 4.54 -31.51
N ILE A 239 9.51 3.85 -30.55
CA ILE A 239 8.57 2.76 -30.83
C ILE A 239 7.12 3.25 -31.00
N ARG A 240 6.88 4.57 -30.95
CA ARG A 240 5.56 5.22 -31.03
C ARG A 240 4.57 4.79 -29.94
N PHE A 241 5.09 4.32 -28.82
CA PHE A 241 4.31 4.04 -27.62
C PHE A 241 3.98 5.32 -26.84
N LEU A 242 4.84 6.34 -26.94
CA LEU A 242 4.57 7.69 -26.47
C LEU A 242 4.41 8.63 -27.67
N THR A 243 3.48 9.56 -27.58
CA THR A 243 3.35 10.66 -28.54
C THR A 243 3.43 12.02 -27.86
N PHE A 244 4.03 13.01 -28.55
CA PHE A 244 4.20 14.38 -28.08
C PHE A 244 3.83 15.35 -29.21
N PRO A 245 3.18 16.50 -28.94
CA PRO A 245 2.79 17.07 -27.64
C PRO A 245 1.57 16.40 -26.99
N PRO A 246 1.33 16.60 -25.68
CA PRO A 246 0.10 16.13 -25.03
C PRO A 246 -1.15 16.81 -25.64
N THR A 247 -2.32 16.17 -25.52
CA THR A 247 -3.59 16.67 -26.07
C THR A 247 -4.09 17.94 -25.38
N ALA A 248 -3.76 18.13 -24.09
CA ALA A 248 -4.16 19.30 -23.32
C ALA A 248 -3.13 19.64 -22.25
N THR A 249 -3.02 20.93 -21.91
CA THR A 249 -2.23 21.39 -20.77
C THR A 249 -3.10 21.37 -19.51
N PRO A 250 -2.85 20.49 -18.53
CA PRO A 250 -3.65 20.43 -17.31
C PRO A 250 -3.41 21.65 -16.41
N HIS A 251 -4.44 22.06 -15.67
CA HIS A 251 -4.28 23.03 -14.59
C HIS A 251 -3.52 22.42 -13.41
N LEU A 252 -2.77 23.24 -12.66
CA LEU A 252 -2.01 22.79 -11.48
C LEU A 252 -2.89 22.05 -10.46
N SER A 253 -4.12 22.50 -10.26
CA SER A 253 -5.06 21.84 -9.35
C SER A 253 -5.34 20.39 -9.75
N LEU A 254 -5.49 20.11 -11.05
CA LEU A 254 -5.71 18.76 -11.57
C LEU A 254 -4.47 17.87 -11.40
N ILE A 255 -3.27 18.42 -11.63
CA ILE A 255 -2.01 17.70 -11.42
C ILE A 255 -1.88 17.31 -9.94
N LEU A 256 -2.13 18.24 -9.01
CA LEU A 256 -2.06 17.97 -7.58
C LEU A 256 -3.13 16.95 -7.15
N LEU A 257 -4.33 17.02 -7.72
CA LEU A 257 -5.41 16.07 -7.46
C LEU A 257 -5.01 14.66 -7.90
N GLN A 258 -4.50 14.53 -9.13
CA GLN A 258 -4.06 13.25 -9.68
C GLN A 258 -2.80 12.72 -8.97
N PHE A 259 -1.90 13.59 -8.51
CA PHE A 259 -0.78 13.18 -7.67
C PHE A 259 -1.28 12.44 -6.44
N VAL A 260 -2.22 13.03 -5.70
CA VAL A 260 -2.78 12.40 -4.48
C VAL A 260 -3.52 11.12 -4.82
N GLY A 261 -4.31 11.10 -5.89
CA GLY A 261 -5.03 9.91 -6.35
C GLY A 261 -4.08 8.75 -6.67
N LEU A 262 -3.14 8.96 -7.59
CA LEU A 262 -2.15 7.97 -8.02
C LEU A 262 -1.26 7.51 -6.86
N PHE A 263 -0.82 8.44 -6.01
CA PHE A 263 -0.03 8.12 -4.82
C PHE A 263 -0.76 7.10 -3.93
N LEU A 264 -2.05 7.34 -3.64
CA LEU A 264 -2.82 6.52 -2.70
C LEU A 264 -3.30 5.20 -3.29
N THR A 265 -3.67 5.18 -4.58
CA THR A 265 -4.41 4.05 -5.19
C THR A 265 -3.62 3.25 -6.22
N VAL A 266 -2.48 3.76 -6.70
CA VAL A 266 -1.63 3.06 -7.68
C VAL A 266 -0.26 2.80 -7.06
N ALA A 267 0.48 3.86 -6.74
CA ALA A 267 1.87 3.75 -6.32
C ALA A 267 2.03 3.05 -4.96
N ILE A 268 1.24 3.40 -3.94
CA ILE A 268 1.30 2.70 -2.64
C ILE A 268 1.07 1.18 -2.77
N PRO A 269 -0.07 0.69 -3.31
CA PRO A 269 -0.33 -0.75 -3.36
C PRO A 269 0.70 -1.49 -4.20
N GLU A 270 1.07 -0.97 -5.37
CA GLU A 270 2.05 -1.61 -6.25
C GLU A 270 3.43 -1.70 -5.58
N GLU A 271 3.96 -0.59 -5.07
CA GLU A 271 5.29 -0.60 -4.45
C GLU A 271 5.31 -1.44 -3.16
N LEU A 272 4.22 -1.47 -2.39
CA LEU A 272 4.09 -2.38 -1.25
C LEU A 272 4.23 -3.84 -1.67
N PHE A 273 3.49 -4.28 -2.70
CA PHE A 273 3.44 -5.67 -3.12
C PHE A 273 4.71 -6.11 -3.83
N PHE A 274 5.28 -5.29 -4.70
CA PHE A 274 6.45 -5.70 -5.46
C PHE A 274 7.77 -5.41 -4.74
N ARG A 275 7.88 -4.36 -3.93
CA ARG A 275 9.16 -3.95 -3.32
C ARG A 275 9.20 -4.38 -1.88
N GLY A 276 8.20 -3.95 -1.11
CA GLY A 276 8.10 -4.26 0.32
C GLY A 276 7.94 -5.75 0.60
N ILE A 277 7.21 -6.47 -0.26
CA ILE A 277 6.93 -7.90 -0.08
C ILE A 277 7.77 -8.76 -1.03
N LEU A 278 7.57 -8.67 -2.36
CA LEU A 278 8.21 -9.58 -3.31
C LEU A 278 9.74 -9.39 -3.40
N GLN A 279 10.23 -8.20 -3.75
CA GLN A 279 11.68 -7.93 -3.87
C GLN A 279 12.39 -8.15 -2.52
N ASN A 280 11.83 -7.63 -1.43
CA ASN A 280 12.34 -7.86 -0.08
C ASN A 280 12.38 -9.36 0.29
N GLY A 281 11.34 -10.12 -0.06
CA GLY A 281 11.30 -11.57 0.13
C GLY A 281 12.38 -12.28 -0.68
N LEU A 282 12.56 -11.92 -1.95
CA LEU A 282 13.61 -12.44 -2.83
C LEU A 282 15.01 -12.09 -2.30
N ASN A 283 15.23 -10.85 -1.82
CA ASN A 283 16.49 -10.41 -1.23
C ASN A 283 16.92 -11.25 -0.02
N LYS A 284 15.97 -11.84 0.70
CA LYS A 284 16.25 -12.71 1.86
C LYS A 284 16.40 -14.19 1.53
N HIS A 285 16.05 -14.59 0.31
CA HIS A 285 16.21 -15.96 -0.19
C HIS A 285 17.41 -16.11 -1.12
N LEU A 286 17.61 -15.13 -1.99
CA LEU A 286 18.66 -15.13 -2.99
C LEU A 286 19.93 -14.53 -2.40
N ARG A 287 21.08 -15.10 -2.76
CA ARG A 287 22.39 -14.55 -2.40
C ARG A 287 22.75 -13.29 -3.19
N ASN A 288 22.11 -13.09 -4.34
CA ASN A 288 22.40 -11.99 -5.26
C ASN A 288 21.25 -10.96 -5.24
N PRO A 289 21.42 -9.79 -4.61
CA PRO A 289 20.38 -8.77 -4.55
C PRO A 289 20.02 -8.21 -5.93
N ARG A 290 20.97 -8.18 -6.87
CA ARG A 290 20.68 -7.74 -8.26
C ARG A 290 19.71 -8.70 -8.96
N LEU A 291 19.80 -10.00 -8.68
CA LEU A 291 18.86 -10.98 -9.23
C LEU A 291 17.47 -10.80 -8.63
N ALA A 292 17.38 -10.53 -7.33
CA ALA A 292 16.10 -10.23 -6.68
C ALA A 292 15.43 -8.98 -7.27
N LEU A 293 16.20 -7.91 -7.47
CA LEU A 293 15.75 -6.71 -8.18
C LEU A 293 15.24 -7.05 -9.58
N MET A 294 16.06 -7.71 -10.42
CA MET A 294 15.67 -8.07 -11.79
C MET A 294 14.40 -8.92 -11.85
N LEU A 295 14.25 -9.91 -10.97
CA LEU A 295 13.07 -10.77 -10.92
C LEU A 295 11.81 -10.02 -10.47
N ALA A 296 11.93 -9.16 -9.45
CA ALA A 296 10.81 -8.34 -9.00
C ALA A 296 10.38 -7.30 -10.04
N SER A 297 11.33 -6.68 -10.76
CA SER A 297 11.04 -5.74 -11.84
C SER A 297 10.43 -6.45 -13.06
N LEU A 298 10.88 -7.66 -13.39
CA LEU A 298 10.26 -8.47 -14.43
C LEU A 298 8.82 -8.84 -14.06
N ALA A 299 8.60 -9.33 -12.84
CA ALA A 299 7.26 -9.65 -12.34
C ALA A 299 6.32 -8.43 -12.40
N PHE A 300 6.83 -7.26 -12.01
CA PHE A 300 6.09 -6.00 -12.12
C PHE A 300 5.68 -5.66 -13.56
N GLY A 301 6.61 -5.74 -14.52
CA GLY A 301 6.29 -5.47 -15.92
C GLY A 301 5.31 -6.48 -16.52
N LEU A 302 5.42 -7.76 -16.16
CA LEU A 302 4.49 -8.79 -16.63
C LEU A 302 3.04 -8.57 -16.17
N MET A 303 2.84 -7.90 -15.03
CA MET A 303 1.50 -7.60 -14.51
C MET A 303 0.82 -6.47 -15.32
N HIS A 304 1.59 -5.69 -16.07
CA HIS A 304 1.08 -4.66 -16.98
C HIS A 304 0.69 -5.20 -18.36
N TRP A 305 0.76 -6.53 -18.58
CA TRP A 305 0.45 -7.15 -19.87
C TRP A 305 -0.97 -6.87 -20.37
N ASN A 306 -1.93 -6.65 -19.47
CA ASN A 306 -3.32 -6.41 -19.83
C ASN A 306 -3.66 -4.93 -20.04
N ASN A 307 -2.67 -4.02 -19.99
CA ASN A 307 -2.89 -2.58 -20.12
C ASN A 307 -2.90 -2.08 -21.58
N ALA A 308 -2.79 -2.99 -22.56
CA ALA A 308 -2.86 -2.66 -23.97
C ALA A 308 -3.58 -3.76 -24.76
N ASP A 309 -4.17 -3.39 -25.90
CA ASP A 309 -4.93 -4.33 -26.72
C ASP A 309 -4.01 -5.15 -27.62
N ALA A 310 -3.22 -4.48 -28.46
CA ALA A 310 -2.36 -5.13 -29.44
C ALA A 310 -1.11 -5.75 -28.78
N VAL A 311 -0.69 -6.92 -29.28
CA VAL A 311 0.45 -7.66 -28.72
C VAL A 311 1.74 -6.83 -28.70
N ILE A 312 1.97 -6.01 -29.73
CA ILE A 312 3.15 -5.14 -29.81
C ILE A 312 3.14 -4.09 -28.67
N ASP A 313 1.98 -3.51 -28.38
CA ASP A 313 1.82 -2.50 -27.35
C ASP A 313 1.87 -3.13 -25.95
N ARG A 314 1.36 -4.35 -25.78
CA ARG A 314 1.51 -5.13 -24.54
C ARG A 314 2.97 -5.41 -24.22
N LEU A 315 3.76 -5.80 -25.22
CA LEU A 315 5.20 -6.02 -25.08
C LEU A 315 5.93 -4.71 -24.75
N ALA A 316 5.58 -3.61 -25.41
CA ALA A 316 6.14 -2.29 -25.13
C ALA A 316 5.83 -1.84 -23.70
N TYR A 317 4.56 -1.94 -23.28
CA TYR A 317 4.09 -1.58 -21.93
C TYR A 317 4.81 -2.44 -20.89
N ALA A 318 4.78 -3.77 -21.03
CA ALA A 318 5.43 -4.68 -20.10
C ALA A 318 6.95 -4.43 -20.01
N GLY A 319 7.61 -4.18 -21.14
CA GLY A 319 9.04 -3.88 -21.19
C GLY A 319 9.40 -2.55 -20.50
N LEU A 320 8.68 -1.47 -20.80
CA LEU A 320 8.87 -0.17 -20.17
C LEU A 320 8.55 -0.22 -18.67
N ALA A 321 7.49 -0.94 -18.28
CA ALA A 321 7.16 -1.18 -16.87
C ALA A 321 8.24 -2.01 -16.16
N THR A 322 8.84 -3.02 -16.81
CA THR A 322 10.00 -3.72 -16.25
C THR A 322 11.18 -2.78 -16.01
N VAL A 323 11.47 -1.87 -16.95
CA VAL A 323 12.52 -0.86 -16.76
C VAL A 323 12.15 0.08 -15.60
N ALA A 324 10.92 0.56 -15.52
CA ALA A 324 10.43 1.37 -14.40
C ALA A 324 10.63 0.64 -13.06
N GLY A 325 10.26 -0.64 -13.02
CA GLY A 325 10.45 -1.51 -11.86
C GLY A 325 11.91 -1.64 -11.41
N LEU A 326 12.90 -1.48 -12.29
CA LEU A 326 14.32 -1.46 -11.90
C LEU A 326 14.65 -0.18 -11.12
N PHE A 327 14.14 0.98 -11.56
CA PHE A 327 14.33 2.27 -10.89
C PHE A 327 13.56 2.33 -9.57
N TYR A 328 12.34 1.79 -9.53
CA TYR A 328 11.55 1.70 -8.30
C TYR A 328 12.24 0.76 -7.29
N GLY A 329 12.68 -0.41 -7.72
CA GLY A 329 13.40 -1.34 -6.85
C GLY A 329 14.75 -0.80 -6.38
N TRP A 330 15.48 -0.04 -7.22
CA TRP A 330 16.68 0.69 -6.79
C TRP A 330 16.37 1.78 -5.76
N ALA A 331 15.30 2.55 -5.96
CA ALA A 331 14.88 3.60 -5.04
C ALA A 331 14.49 3.03 -3.66
N TYR A 332 13.82 1.88 -3.65
CA TYR A 332 13.54 1.11 -2.43
C TYR A 332 14.82 0.74 -1.68
N GLU A 333 15.80 0.14 -2.36
CA GLU A 333 17.08 -0.27 -1.75
C GLU A 333 17.90 0.93 -1.27
N ARG A 334 17.93 2.02 -2.06
CA ARG A 334 18.76 3.20 -1.77
C ARG A 334 18.21 4.05 -0.63
N SER A 335 16.89 4.08 -0.49
CA SER A 335 16.20 4.83 0.56
C SER A 335 15.88 4.00 1.80
N ASP A 336 15.95 2.66 1.78
CA ASP A 336 15.52 1.83 2.93
C ASP A 336 14.06 2.11 3.33
N GLY A 337 13.16 2.10 2.34
CA GLY A 337 11.73 2.31 2.57
C GLY A 337 10.93 2.50 1.29
N LEU A 338 9.59 2.47 1.42
CA LEU A 338 8.68 2.54 0.29
C LEU A 338 8.39 3.96 -0.19
N LEU A 339 8.65 5.00 0.60
CA LEU A 339 8.26 6.35 0.19
C LEU A 339 8.99 6.84 -1.07
N ALA A 340 10.29 6.59 -1.20
CA ALA A 340 11.03 7.00 -2.40
C ALA A 340 10.52 6.31 -3.69
N PRO A 341 10.34 4.98 -3.73
CA PRO A 341 9.76 4.34 -4.92
C PRO A 341 8.30 4.75 -5.16
N ILE A 342 7.48 4.96 -4.12
CA ILE A 342 6.10 5.45 -4.27
C ILE A 342 6.10 6.85 -4.94
N LEU A 343 6.96 7.75 -4.47
CA LEU A 343 7.10 9.09 -5.07
C LEU A 343 7.59 9.02 -6.51
N CYS A 344 8.61 8.19 -6.79
CA CYS A 344 9.13 7.97 -8.13
C CYS A 344 8.03 7.47 -9.08
N HIS A 345 7.28 6.45 -8.66
CA HIS A 345 6.18 5.87 -9.41
C HIS A 345 5.08 6.90 -9.67
N THR A 346 4.63 7.61 -8.64
CA THR A 346 3.63 8.68 -8.79
C THR A 346 4.08 9.75 -9.79
N LEU A 347 5.35 10.16 -9.76
CA LEU A 347 5.90 11.14 -10.71
C LEU A 347 5.95 10.60 -12.13
N VAL A 348 6.33 9.33 -12.32
CA VAL A 348 6.35 8.68 -13.63
C VAL A 348 4.94 8.64 -14.23
N ASP A 349 3.94 8.25 -13.46
CA ASP A 349 2.55 8.20 -13.93
C ASP A 349 2.02 9.58 -14.31
N LEU A 350 2.38 10.62 -13.55
CA LEU A 350 2.03 12.00 -13.89
C LEU A 350 2.72 12.48 -15.16
N ILE A 351 4.02 12.18 -15.33
CA ILE A 351 4.78 12.52 -16.53
C ILE A 351 4.15 11.83 -17.74
N TRP A 352 3.78 10.55 -17.63
CA TRP A 352 3.08 9.84 -18.69
C TRP A 352 1.74 10.52 -18.98
N ARG A 353 0.86 10.62 -17.98
CA ARG A 353 -0.52 11.07 -18.14
C ARG A 353 -0.68 12.48 -18.70
N PHE A 354 0.26 13.37 -18.39
CA PHE A 354 0.17 14.78 -18.77
C PHE A 354 1.25 15.25 -19.74
N GLY A 355 2.35 14.50 -19.87
CA GLY A 355 3.45 14.83 -20.78
C GLY A 355 3.31 14.20 -22.16
N PHE A 356 2.55 13.11 -22.30
CA PHE A 356 2.44 12.32 -23.52
C PHE A 356 0.98 11.91 -23.79
N GLN A 357 0.67 11.52 -25.03
CA GLN A 357 -0.56 10.81 -25.39
C GLN A 357 -0.28 9.35 -25.69
#